data_AF-A0A975PXI1-F1
#
_entry.id   AF-A0A975PXI1-F1
#
_cell.length_a   1.000
_cell.length_b   1.000
_cell.length_c   1.000
_cell.angle_alpha   90.00
_cell.angle_beta   90.00
_cell.angle_gamma   90.00
#
_symmetry.space_group_name_H-M   'P 1'
#
loop_
_entity.id
_entity.type
_entity.pdbx_description
1 polymer ?
#
loop_
_entity_poly.entity_id
_entity_poly.type
_entity_poly.pdbx_seq_one_letter_code
_entity_poly.pdbx_strand_id
1 'polypeptide(L)' 'MAVRERVAEYRRRMRERGLRPLQVWVPDVRTESFAAEAHRQASLVARADESSDHQDFIKAVSTPWDEE' A
#
# COMPACT_ATOMS: atom_id res chain seq x y z
N MET A 1 17.74 -7.89 -22.37
CA MET A 1 16.38 -8.22 -21.88
C MET A 1 15.44 -7.10 -22.25
N ALA A 2 14.44 -7.37 -23.07
CA ALA A 2 13.41 -6.37 -23.40
C ALA A 2 12.56 -6.05 -22.15
N VAL A 3 12.01 -4.84 -22.04
CA VAL A 3 11.17 -4.42 -20.89
C VAL A 3 10.04 -5.42 -20.63
N ARG A 4 9.44 -5.97 -21.68
CA ARG A 4 8.38 -7.00 -21.58
C ARG A 4 8.85 -8.26 -20.88
N GLU A 5 10.07 -8.69 -21.16
CA GLU A 5 10.68 -9.91 -20.62
C GLU A 5 10.95 -9.76 -19.12
N ARG A 6 11.50 -8.61 -18.72
CA ARG A 6 11.72 -8.24 -17.30
C ARG A 6 10.40 -8.17 -16.52
N VAL A 7 9.35 -7.58 -17.10
CA VAL A 7 8.02 -7.51 -16.47
C VAL A 7 7.39 -8.89 -16.33
N ALA A 8 7.56 -9.77 -17.33
CA ALA A 8 7.06 -11.14 -17.28
C ALA A 8 7.75 -11.96 -16.19
N GLU A 9 9.08 -11.88 -16.10
CA GLU A 9 9.88 -12.54 -15.06
C GLU A 9 9.50 -12.07 -13.65
N TYR A 10 9.36 -10.74 -13.46
CA TYR A 10 8.92 -10.17 -12.19
C TYR A 10 7.55 -10.71 -11.76
N ARG A 11 6.58 -10.75 -12.68
CA ARG A 11 5.24 -11.30 -12.41
C ARG A 11 5.30 -12.80 -12.09
N ARG A 12 6.18 -13.58 -12.75
CA ARG A 12 6.38 -15.00 -12.45
C ARG A 12 6.83 -15.20 -11.00
N ARG A 13 7.90 -14.50 -10.59
CA ARG A 13 8.42 -14.54 -9.22
C ARG A 13 7.37 -14.14 -8.18
N MET A 14 6.56 -13.11 -8.48
CA MET A 14 5.48 -12.68 -7.57
C MET A 14 4.38 -13.75 -7.42
N ARG A 15 4.02 -14.45 -8.51
CA ARG A 15 3.04 -15.56 -8.44
C ARG A 15 3.56 -16.76 -7.65
N GLU A 16 4.84 -17.09 -7.79
CA GLU A 16 5.50 -18.17 -7.02
C GLU A 16 5.48 -17.88 -5.50
N ARG A 17 5.51 -16.59 -5.11
CA ARG A 17 5.32 -16.14 -3.72
C ARG A 17 3.85 -16.09 -3.26
N GLY A 18 2.91 -16.56 -4.08
CA GLY A 18 1.47 -16.56 -3.77
C GLY A 18 0.77 -15.21 -3.99
N LEU A 19 1.42 -14.22 -4.61
CA LEU A 19 0.82 -12.90 -4.84
C LEU A 19 0.07 -12.85 -6.19
N ARG A 20 -1.10 -12.19 -6.18
CA ARG A 20 -1.90 -11.96 -7.40
C ARG A 20 -1.80 -10.49 -7.81
N PRO A 21 -1.40 -10.17 -9.07
CA PRO A 21 -1.43 -8.79 -9.53
C PRO A 21 -2.88 -8.30 -9.64
N LEU A 22 -3.15 -7.12 -9.08
CA LEU A 22 -4.42 -6.41 -9.23
C LEU A 22 -4.18 -5.13 -10.03
N GLN A 23 -4.92 -4.97 -11.12
CA GLN A 23 -4.96 -3.72 -11.88
C GLN A 23 -6.26 -3.02 -11.57
N VAL A 24 -6.16 -1.85 -10.95
CA VAL A 24 -7.29 -0.98 -10.62
C VAL A 24 -7.06 0.38 -11.24
N TRP A 25 -8.14 0.98 -11.69
CA TRP A 25 -8.16 2.39 -12.06
C TRP A 25 -8.32 3.21 -10.79
N VAL A 26 -7.39 4.14 -10.57
CA VAL A 26 -7.43 5.07 -9.45
C VAL A 26 -7.64 6.49 -9.99
N PRO A 27 -8.23 7.41 -9.19
CA PRO A 27 -8.27 8.82 -9.55
C PRO A 27 -6.87 9.38 -9.84
N ASP A 28 -6.77 10.41 -10.68
CA ASP A 28 -5.49 11.04 -10.97
C ASP A 28 -4.95 11.74 -9.73
N VAL A 29 -3.91 11.14 -9.15
CA VAL A 29 -3.26 11.57 -7.92
C VAL A 29 -2.52 12.91 -8.04
N ARG A 30 -2.39 13.44 -9.26
CA ARG A 30 -1.77 14.75 -9.52
C ARG A 30 -2.74 15.92 -9.41
N THR A 31 -4.04 15.65 -9.28
CA THR A 31 -5.06 16.70 -9.21
C THR A 31 -5.15 17.30 -7.81
N GLU A 32 -5.47 18.59 -7.73
CA GLU A 32 -5.71 19.27 -6.46
C GLU A 32 -6.91 18.68 -5.70
N SER A 33 -7.93 18.23 -6.44
CA SER A 33 -9.10 17.56 -5.85
C SER A 33 -8.74 16.25 -5.16
N PHE A 34 -7.82 15.46 -5.75
CA PHE A 34 -7.30 14.27 -5.10
C PHE A 34 -6.52 14.63 -3.83
N ALA A 35 -5.66 15.66 -3.88
CA ALA A 35 -4.91 16.10 -2.70
C ALA A 35 -5.85 16.53 -1.55
N ALA A 36 -6.91 17.28 -1.87
CA ALA A 36 -7.92 17.68 -0.89
C ALA A 36 -8.66 16.48 -0.28
N GLU A 37 -9.09 15.52 -1.10
CA GLU A 37 -9.80 14.33 -0.59
C GLU A 37 -8.87 13.40 0.19
N ALA A 38 -7.62 13.22 -0.25
CA ALA A 38 -6.63 12.45 0.47
C ALA A 38 -6.37 13.05 1.86
N HIS A 39 -6.24 14.39 1.96
CA HIS A 39 -6.09 15.08 3.24
C HIS A 39 -7.33 14.92 4.14
N ARG A 40 -8.53 15.07 3.58
CA ARG A 40 -9.80 14.88 4.30
C ARG A 40 -9.91 13.46 4.86
N GLN A 41 -9.68 12.45 4.03
CA GLN A 41 -9.78 11.04 4.42
C GLN A 41 -8.71 10.65 5.44
N ALA A 42 -7.46 11.08 5.25
CA ALA A 42 -6.41 10.86 6.23
C ALA A 42 -6.76 11.45 7.60
N SER A 43 -7.33 12.65 7.62
CA SER A 43 -7.79 13.30 8.87
C SER A 43 -8.91 12.53 9.56
N LEU A 44 -9.84 11.94 8.79
CA LEU A 44 -10.91 11.11 9.34
C LEU A 44 -10.37 9.81 9.96
N VAL A 45 -9.43 9.15 9.27
CA VAL A 45 -8.79 7.92 9.77
C VAL A 45 -8.01 8.22 11.05
N ALA A 46 -7.18 9.28 11.07
CA ALA A 46 -6.42 9.65 12.25
C ALA A 46 -7.31 9.89 13.47
N ARG A 47 -8.43 10.60 13.29
CA ARG A 47 -9.41 10.85 14.36
C ARG A 47 -10.12 9.58 14.83
N ALA A 48 -10.36 8.62 13.94
CA ALA A 48 -10.94 7.34 14.32
C ALA A 48 -9.93 6.48 15.09
N ASP A 49 -8.65 6.55 14.71
CA ASP A 49 -7.56 5.79 15.30
C ASP A 49 -7.29 6.20 16.76
N GLU A 50 -7.49 7.47 17.11
CA GLU A 50 -7.43 7.97 18.50
C GLU A 50 -8.36 7.22 19.47
N SER A 51 -9.37 6.50 18.96
CA SER A 51 -10.32 5.72 19.76
C SER A 51 -10.11 4.20 19.69
N SER A 52 -9.08 3.72 18.97
CA SER A 52 -8.87 2.29 18.71
C SER A 52 -7.47 1.79 19.07
N ASP A 53 -7.39 0.60 19.65
CA ASP A 53 -6.13 -0.06 20.02
C ASP A 53 -5.34 -0.61 18.80
N HIS A 54 -5.72 -0.25 17.58
CA HIS A 54 -5.14 -0.81 16.35
C HIS A 54 -3.65 -0.47 16.20
N GLN A 55 -3.23 0.76 16.55
CA GLN A 55 -1.82 1.12 16.50
C GLN A 55 -0.98 0.31 17.49
N ASP A 56 -1.52 0.04 18.67
CA ASP A 56 -0.82 -0.74 19.68
C ASP A 56 -0.70 -2.20 19.26
N PHE A 57 -1.74 -2.76 18.64
CA PHE A 57 -1.67 -4.08 18.02
C PHE A 57 -0.63 -4.14 16.89
N ILE A 58 -0.65 -3.18 15.95
CA ILE A 58 0.31 -3.15 14.82
C ILE A 58 1.74 -3.07 15.34
N LYS A 59 2.01 -2.22 16.33
CA LYS A 59 3.34 -2.13 16.96
C LYS A 59 3.74 -3.45 17.63
N ALA A 60 2.83 -4.13 18.31
CA ALA A 60 3.10 -5.39 18.98
C ALA A 60 3.44 -6.53 18.03
N VAL A 61 2.91 -6.53 16.80
CA VAL A 61 3.14 -7.58 15.80
C VAL A 61 4.18 -7.22 14.72
N SER A 62 4.60 -5.96 14.65
CA SER A 62 5.61 -5.52 13.68
C SER A 62 7.02 -5.90 14.13
N THR A 63 7.80 -6.52 13.24
CA THR A 63 9.24 -6.75 13.46
C THR A 63 10.06 -5.59 12.90
N PRO A 64 11.22 -5.24 13.50
CA PRO A 64 12.14 -4.27 12.94
C PRO A 64 12.60 -4.71 11.54
N TRP A 65 12.63 -3.78 10.59
CA TRP A 65 13.07 -4.03 9.21
C TRP A 65 14.57 -4.38 9.10
N ASP A 66 15.34 -4.16 10.17
CA ASP A 66 16.78 -4.42 10.22
C ASP A 66 17.14 -5.87 10.61
N GLU A 67 16.13 -6.74 10.81
CA GLU A 67 16.31 -8.18 11.08
C GLU A 67 15.97 -9.04 9.84
N GLU A 68 16.53 -8.71 8.67
CA GLU A 68 16.53 -9.58 7.46
C GLU A 68 17.92 -10.15 7.16
#